data_AF-A0A7S4R978-F1
#
_entry.id   AF-A0A7S4R978-F1
#
_cell.length_a   1.000
_cell.length_b   1.000
_cell.length_c   1.000
_cell.angle_alpha   90.00
_cell.angle_beta   90.00
_cell.angle_gamma   90.00
#
_symmetry.space_group_name_H-M   'P 1'
#
loop_
_entity.id
_entity.type
_entity.pdbx_description
1 polymer ?
#
loop_
_entity_poly.entity_id
_entity_poly.type
_entity_poly.pdbx_seq_one_letter_code
_entity_poly.pdbx_strand_id
1 'polypeptide(L)'
;KIGNNVKCEQLLGARDVGDNEKMAQALWDEASSLISVTENHPFLVAMVDGTLPVENFRYYVIQDALYLKDFADCLRRLGDNANVDPKESKRLHDLAKGAEEDEMALHRGFFDK
;
A
#
# COMPACT_ATOMS: atom_id res chain seq x y z
N LYS A 1 11.11 -13.74 13.29
CA LYS A 1 11.69 -14.05 11.96
C LYS A 1 10.58 -13.93 10.94
N ILE A 2 10.37 -12.73 10.40
CA ILE A 2 9.41 -12.52 9.31
C ILE A 2 10.17 -12.92 8.05
N GLY A 3 10.12 -14.21 7.73
CA GLY A 3 10.49 -14.70 6.42
C GLY A 3 9.27 -14.57 5.53
N ASN A 4 9.42 -13.92 4.38
CA ASN A 4 8.58 -14.00 3.19
C ASN A 4 9.29 -13.09 2.17
N ASN A 5 9.95 -13.54 1.11
CA ASN A 5 9.54 -14.52 0.11
C ASN A 5 8.05 -14.45 -0.27
N VAL A 6 7.46 -13.25 -0.25
CA VAL A 6 6.31 -12.98 -1.11
C VAL A 6 6.85 -12.91 -2.52
N LYS A 7 7.03 -14.09 -3.14
CA LYS A 7 7.14 -14.15 -4.58
C LYS A 7 5.84 -13.62 -5.16
N CYS A 8 5.89 -12.81 -6.22
CA CYS A 8 4.71 -12.38 -6.97
C CYS A 8 3.76 -13.55 -7.31
N GLU A 9 4.30 -14.77 -7.42
CA GLU A 9 3.61 -16.05 -7.58
C GLU A 9 2.47 -16.32 -6.56
N GLN A 10 2.54 -15.77 -5.34
CA GLN A 10 1.56 -16.07 -4.27
C GLN A 10 0.26 -15.24 -4.33
N LEU A 11 0.21 -14.17 -5.12
CA LEU A 11 -0.96 -13.28 -5.20
C LEU A 11 -1.92 -13.65 -6.33
N LEU A 12 -1.50 -14.47 -7.30
CA LEU A 12 -2.32 -14.83 -8.46
C LEU A 12 -2.12 -16.31 -8.80
N GLY A 13 -3.14 -17.12 -8.54
CA GLY A 13 -3.09 -18.57 -8.74
C GLY A 13 -2.63 -18.97 -10.15
N ALA A 14 -1.57 -19.77 -10.20
CA ALA A 14 -1.08 -20.60 -11.31
C ALA A 14 -1.63 -20.22 -12.70
N ARG A 15 -1.12 -19.12 -13.27
CA ARG A 15 -1.19 -18.83 -14.69
C ARG A 15 0.20 -18.42 -15.18
N ASP A 16 0.46 -18.72 -16.45
CA ASP A 16 1.70 -18.46 -17.17
C ASP A 16 2.24 -17.04 -16.87
N VAL A 17 3.47 -16.95 -16.36
CA VAL A 17 4.06 -15.71 -15.82
C VAL A 17 4.28 -14.72 -16.96
N GLY A 18 3.30 -13.82 -17.16
CA GLY A 18 3.33 -12.81 -18.21
C GLY A 18 4.48 -11.81 -18.03
N ASP A 19 4.85 -11.10 -19.09
CA ASP A 19 6.00 -10.17 -19.07
C ASP A 19 5.89 -9.06 -18.01
N ASN A 20 4.66 -8.67 -17.64
CA ASN A 20 4.41 -7.73 -16.53
C ASN A 20 4.83 -8.28 -15.16
N GLU A 21 4.66 -9.57 -14.92
CA GLU A 21 5.06 -10.21 -13.65
C GLU A 21 6.58 -10.26 -13.52
N LYS A 22 7.29 -10.52 -14.63
CA LYS A 22 8.76 -10.47 -14.66
C LYS A 22 9.28 -9.05 -14.40
N MET A 23 8.61 -8.04 -14.95
CA MET A 23 8.98 -6.63 -14.71
C MET A 23 8.70 -6.21 -13.26
N ALA A 24 7.54 -6.56 -12.72
CA ALA A 24 7.22 -6.29 -11.32
C ALA A 24 8.23 -6.96 -10.38
N GLN A 25 8.59 -8.22 -10.64
CA GLN A 25 9.59 -8.93 -9.85
C GLN A 25 10.97 -8.27 -9.93
N ALA A 26 11.41 -7.81 -11.11
CA ALA A 26 12.69 -7.11 -11.24
C ALA A 26 12.75 -5.81 -10.43
N LEU A 27 11.65 -5.04 -10.38
CA LEU A 27 11.56 -3.83 -9.55
C LEU A 27 11.59 -4.17 -8.05
N TRP A 28 10.93 -5.25 -7.64
CA TRP A 28 10.99 -5.74 -6.25
C TRP A 28 12.40 -6.19 -5.87
N ASP A 29 13.07 -6.93 -6.74
CA ASP A 29 14.43 -7.41 -6.50
C ASP A 29 15.41 -6.24 -6.34
N GLU A 30 15.28 -5.20 -7.17
CA GLU A 30 16.09 -3.98 -7.07
C GLU A 30 15.80 -3.21 -5.75
N ALA A 31 14.53 -3.10 -5.36
CA ALA A 31 14.14 -2.39 -4.14
C ALA A 31 14.43 -3.19 -2.85
N SER A 32 14.78 -4.48 -2.96
CA SER A 32 14.88 -5.42 -1.83
C SER A 32 15.78 -4.91 -0.69
N SER A 33 16.93 -4.32 -1.02
CA SER A 33 17.85 -3.78 -0.01
C SER A 33 17.25 -2.63 0.79
N LEU A 34 16.49 -1.74 0.14
CA LEU A 34 15.80 -0.63 0.79
C LEU A 34 14.60 -1.11 1.62
N ILE A 35 13.88 -2.12 1.12
CA ILE A 35 12.79 -2.75 1.85
C ILE A 35 13.33 -3.36 3.15
N SER A 36 14.44 -4.10 3.11
CA SER A 36 15.07 -4.65 4.31
C SER A 36 15.48 -3.57 5.32
N VAL A 37 15.91 -2.39 4.88
CA VAL A 37 16.17 -1.25 5.78
C VAL A 37 14.86 -0.78 6.44
N THR A 38 13.79 -0.67 5.65
CA THR A 38 12.47 -0.23 6.13
C THR A 38 11.90 -1.22 7.15
N GLU A 39 11.97 -2.53 6.87
CA GLU A 39 11.50 -3.59 7.79
C GLU A 39 12.17 -3.55 9.16
N ASN A 40 13.43 -3.11 9.23
CA ASN A 40 14.18 -2.96 10.47
C ASN A 40 14.03 -1.58 11.11
N HIS A 41 13.18 -0.71 10.57
CA HIS A 41 12.97 0.62 11.14
C HIS A 41 12.35 0.53 12.54
N PRO A 42 12.87 1.28 13.55
CA PRO A 42 12.42 1.16 14.94
C PRO A 42 10.92 1.35 15.14
N PHE A 43 10.29 2.18 14.31
CA PHE A 43 8.83 2.37 14.34
C PHE A 43 8.05 1.09 14.01
N LEU A 44 8.43 0.37 12.93
CA LEU A 44 7.75 -0.86 12.53
C LEU A 44 8.01 -1.99 13.52
N VAL A 45 9.26 -2.12 13.99
CA VAL A 45 9.61 -3.08 15.04
C VAL A 45 8.78 -2.84 16.31
N ALA A 46 8.74 -1.60 16.81
CA ALA A 46 7.97 -1.26 18.00
C ALA A 46 6.45 -1.44 17.80
N MET A 47 5.94 -1.21 16.58
CA MET A 47 4.54 -1.44 16.24
C MET A 47 4.18 -2.93 16.29
N VAL A 48 5.00 -3.79 15.68
CA VAL A 48 4.81 -5.25 15.68
C VAL A 48 4.95 -5.82 17.09
N ASP A 49 5.90 -5.32 17.88
CA ASP A 49 6.13 -5.74 19.26
C ASP A 49 5.09 -5.18 20.25
N GLY A 50 4.21 -4.28 19.81
CA GLY A 50 3.20 -3.64 20.66
C GLY A 50 3.77 -2.67 21.70
N THR A 51 5.01 -2.20 21.51
CA THR A 51 5.71 -1.28 22.42
C THR A 51 5.73 0.17 21.95
N LEU A 52 5.19 0.43 20.74
CA LEU A 52 5.11 1.77 20.17
C LEU A 52 4.26 2.71 21.06
N PRO A 53 4.78 3.88 21.48
CA PRO A 53 3.98 4.86 22.20
C PRO A 53 2.76 5.31 21.40
N VAL A 54 1.61 5.44 22.07
CA VAL A 54 0.34 5.81 21.43
C VAL A 54 0.43 7.13 20.66
N GLU A 55 1.18 8.12 21.17
CA GLU A 55 1.35 9.40 20.48
C GLU A 55 2.10 9.27 19.14
N ASN A 56 3.07 8.35 19.05
CA ASN A 56 3.77 8.10 17.79
C ASN A 56 2.84 7.43 16.78
N PHE A 57 2.00 6.50 17.25
CA PHE A 57 0.99 5.87 16.41
C PHE A 57 -0.06 6.88 15.94
N ARG A 58 -0.52 7.76 16.83
CA ARG A 58 -1.44 8.85 16.49
C ARG A 58 -0.86 9.78 15.44
N TYR A 59 0.41 10.17 15.58
CA TYR A 59 1.10 10.98 14.58
C TYR A 59 1.16 10.27 13.23
N TYR A 60 1.54 8.98 13.21
CA TYR A 60 1.55 8.18 12.00
C TYR A 60 0.18 8.15 11.30
N VAL A 61 -0.89 7.88 12.05
CA VAL A 61 -2.26 7.84 11.53
C VAL A 61 -2.67 9.16 10.86
N ILE A 62 -2.30 10.31 11.45
CA ILE A 62 -2.58 11.63 10.84
C ILE A 62 -1.84 11.79 9.51
N GLN A 63 -0.57 11.37 9.45
CA GLN A 63 0.20 11.47 8.21
C GLN A 63 -0.29 10.47 7.14
N ASP A 64 -0.70 9.28 7.56
CA ASP A 64 -1.25 8.24 6.67
C ASP A 64 -2.56 8.69 6.01
N ALA A 65 -3.42 9.41 6.72
CA ALA A 65 -4.62 10.00 6.14
C ALA A 65 -4.30 11.01 5.02
N LEU A 66 -3.32 11.90 5.24
CA LEU A 66 -2.88 12.85 4.21
C LEU A 66 -2.30 12.12 2.99
N TYR A 67 -1.54 11.05 3.22
CA TYR A 67 -1.01 10.21 2.15
C TYR A 67 -2.11 9.52 1.34
N LEU A 68 -3.09 8.90 2.00
CA LEU A 68 -4.18 8.16 1.34
C LEU A 68 -5.03 9.08 0.47
N LYS A 69 -5.26 10.31 0.91
CA LYS A 69 -5.96 11.33 0.12
C LYS A 69 -5.25 11.62 -1.21
N ASP A 70 -3.95 11.92 -1.16
CA ASP A 70 -3.17 12.21 -2.37
C ASP A 70 -2.96 10.95 -3.24
N PHE A 71 -2.90 9.77 -2.60
CA PHE A 71 -2.84 8.48 -3.28
C PHE A 71 -4.12 8.18 -4.06
N ALA A 72 -5.30 8.45 -3.48
CA ALA A 72 -6.58 8.32 -4.17
C ALA A 72 -6.67 9.26 -5.39
N ASP A 73 -6.15 10.49 -5.28
CA ASP A 73 -6.09 11.41 -6.41
C ASP A 73 -5.18 10.90 -7.53
N CYS A 74 -4.01 10.36 -7.18
CA CYS A 74 -3.12 9.73 -8.14
C CYS A 74 -3.81 8.59 -8.89
N LEU A 75 -4.55 7.73 -8.18
CA LEU A 75 -5.28 6.61 -8.79
C LEU A 75 -6.38 7.08 -9.75
N ARG A 76 -7.14 8.13 -9.39
CA ARG A 76 -8.13 8.73 -10.31
C ARG A 76 -7.47 9.25 -11.58
N ARG A 77 -6.39 10.02 -11.44
CA ARG A 77 -5.65 10.58 -12.58
C ARG A 77 -5.10 9.50 -13.51
N LEU A 78 -4.65 8.38 -12.95
CA LEU A 78 -4.25 7.21 -13.73
C LEU A 78 -5.44 6.58 -14.44
N GLY A 79 -6.60 6.44 -13.77
CA GLY A 79 -7.83 5.91 -14.36
C GLY A 79 -8.42 6.77 -15.48
N ASP A 80 -8.28 8.09 -15.38
CA ASP A 80 -8.74 9.07 -16.37
C ASP A 80 -7.82 9.14 -17.61
N ASN A 81 -6.66 8.49 -17.59
CA ASN A 81 -5.74 8.50 -18.70
C ASN A 81 -6.35 7.77 -19.92
N ALA A 82 -6.39 8.46 -21.07
CA ALA A 82 -7.02 7.99 -22.30
C ALA A 82 -6.46 6.66 -22.85
N ASN A 83 -5.27 6.24 -22.43
CA ASN A 83 -4.65 4.98 -22.86
C ASN A 83 -4.99 3.78 -21.96
N VAL A 84 -5.80 3.97 -20.91
CA VAL A 84 -6.17 2.91 -19.98
C VAL A 84 -7.46 2.23 -20.45
N ASP A 85 -7.44 0.89 -20.48
CA ASP A 85 -8.61 0.09 -20.81
C ASP A 85 -9.79 0.40 -19.86
N PRO A 86 -11.05 0.50 -20.34
CA PRO A 86 -12.19 0.87 -19.50
C PRO A 86 -12.37 0.00 -18.24
N LYS A 87 -12.00 -1.29 -18.29
CA LYS A 87 -12.06 -2.17 -17.13
C LYS A 87 -11.01 -1.78 -16.09
N GLU A 88 -9.77 -1.51 -16.53
CA GLU A 88 -8.70 -1.09 -15.64
C GLU A 88 -8.91 0.35 -15.12
N SER A 89 -9.47 1.24 -15.93
CA SER A 89 -9.90 2.58 -15.51
C SER A 89 -10.90 2.47 -14.36
N LYS A 90 -11.96 1.67 -14.54
CA LYS A 90 -12.94 1.41 -13.46
C LYS A 90 -12.27 0.84 -12.21
N ARG A 91 -11.37 -0.14 -12.37
CA ARG A 91 -10.63 -0.73 -11.24
C ARG A 91 -9.82 0.32 -10.48
N LEU A 92 -9.16 1.25 -11.17
CA LEU A 92 -8.39 2.33 -10.55
C LEU A 92 -9.30 3.31 -9.79
N HIS A 93 -10.46 3.65 -10.34
CA HIS A 93 -11.45 4.47 -9.63
C HIS A 93 -12.03 3.74 -8.40
N ASP A 94 -12.30 2.43 -8.50
CA ASP A 94 -12.76 1.63 -7.37
C ASP A 94 -11.70 1.57 -6.25
N LEU A 95 -10.41 1.45 -6.61
CA LEU A 95 -9.30 1.52 -5.65
C LEU A 95 -9.16 2.90 -5.01
N ALA A 96 -9.30 3.98 -5.79
CA ALA A 96 -9.26 5.34 -5.28
C ALA A 96 -10.37 5.57 -4.23
N LYS A 97 -11.58 5.08 -4.54
CA LYS A 97 -12.72 5.15 -3.63
C LYS A 97 -12.46 4.36 -2.33
N GLY A 98 -11.87 3.16 -2.44
CA GLY A 98 -11.51 2.37 -1.25
C GLY A 98 -10.54 3.10 -0.32
N ALA A 99 -9.51 3.74 -0.87
CA ALA A 99 -8.54 4.51 -0.08
C ALA A 99 -9.19 5.68 0.69
N GLU A 100 -10.18 6.37 0.09
CA GLU A 100 -10.94 7.44 0.76
C GLU A 100 -11.90 6.90 1.82
N GLU A 101 -12.54 5.74 1.57
CA GLU A 101 -13.42 5.10 2.54
C GLU A 101 -12.65 4.65 3.79
N ASP A 102 -11.41 4.14 3.61
CA ASP A 102 -10.51 3.75 4.69
C ASP A 102 -10.03 4.96 5.51
N GLU A 103 -9.68 6.08 4.87
CA GLU A 103 -9.39 7.37 5.54
C GLU A 103 -10.59 7.77 6.42
N MET A 104 -11.79 7.76 5.86
CA MET A 104 -13.02 8.14 6.57
C MET A 104 -13.34 7.19 7.74
N ALA A 105 -13.06 5.89 7.61
CA ALA A 105 -13.27 4.92 8.69
C ALA A 105 -12.30 5.11 9.86
N LEU A 106 -11.02 5.39 9.55
CA LEU A 106 -9.98 5.61 10.55
C LEU A 106 -10.21 6.91 11.34
N HIS A 107 -10.58 7.99 10.63
CA HIS A 107 -10.92 9.27 11.26
C HIS A 107 -12.08 9.15 12.25
N ARG A 108 -13.17 8.46 11.86
CA ARG A 108 -14.34 8.23 12.73
C ARG A 108 -14.03 7.32 13.92
N GLY A 109 -13.17 6.32 13.76
CA GLY A 109 -12.93 5.31 14.79
C GLY A 109 -11.95 5.76 15.87
N PHE A 110 -10.90 6.49 15.48
CA PHE A 110 -9.74 6.75 16.35
C PHE A 110 -9.72 8.16 16.97
N PHE A 111 -10.35 9.16 16.33
CA PHE A 111 -10.32 10.55 16.82
C PHE A 111 -11.64 11.06 17.40
N ASP A 112 -12.76 10.34 17.22
CA ASP A 112 -14.07 10.70 17.78
C ASP A 112 -14.29 10.16 19.22
N LYS A 113 -13.21 9.83 19.94
CA LYS A 113 -13.21 9.50 21.38
C LYS A 113 -12.27 10.42 22.14
#